data_AF-A0A7S1XI66-F1
#
_entry.id   AF-A0A7S1XI66-F1
#
_cell.length_a   1.000
_cell.length_b   1.000
_cell.length_c   1.000
_cell.angle_alpha   90.00
_cell.angle_beta   90.00
_cell.angle_gamma   90.00
#
_symmetry.space_group_name_H-M   'P 1'
#
loop_
_entity.id
_entity.type
_entity.pdbx_description
1 polymer ?
#
loop_
_entity_poly.entity_id
_entity_poly.type
_entity_poly.pdbx_seq_one_letter_code
_entity_poly.pdbx_strand_id
1 'polypeptide(L)'
;MSEKTAMKTYPGLTEADLATLTGQLRFSRGNQYMLYKTSDVEQLVREKRERDPAFAEQCIAAEKKREIKDARLDLKRAEDKITEIERRIEDPPLPEDGQQMSRTQAKRHYCLTDEEVKGIPSAGRHGWETADLRRFAEIKFGGHDGFRVRRSEFQTRTSRRELKEAHESVERATQHLIDLGVGLSKKAAAKRAKREAAANASANKRRKTSASYVNQTTTASTASFSGPNAEEDKKAYVQNARLELKRAEEEIAQIKKRITEPPLPPDGQHISKTQARKIFCLTDEELNVITPSATFGYLTSDLRIYAEIKFGGVDGFRLRRSKYQSRASAKAGRNPKPNPNLTPDPNPHPDPNPHPDPNPNRSSRRRAQTRSAARRSS
;
A
#
# COMPACT_ATOMS: atom_id res chain seq x y z
N MET A 1 26.60 16.91 25.20
CA MET A 1 25.82 17.27 23.99
C MET A 1 26.50 18.45 23.31
N SER A 2 26.71 18.43 21.99
CA SER A 2 27.25 19.60 21.28
C SER A 2 26.17 20.67 21.10
N GLU A 3 26.58 21.94 21.01
CA GLU A 3 25.70 23.08 20.76
C GLU A 3 24.71 22.86 19.61
N LYS A 4 25.23 22.49 18.42
CA LYS A 4 24.41 22.18 17.24
C LYS A 4 23.42 21.05 17.50
N THR A 5 23.82 20.02 18.26
CA THR A 5 22.92 18.93 18.64
C THR A 5 21.86 19.41 19.61
N ALA A 6 22.19 20.26 20.58
CA ALA A 6 21.22 20.83 21.53
C ALA A 6 20.16 21.67 20.81
N MET A 7 20.55 22.63 19.98
CA MET A 7 19.59 23.47 19.23
C MET A 7 18.75 22.65 18.24
N LYS A 8 19.32 21.60 17.63
CA LYS A 8 18.57 20.67 16.79
C LYS A 8 17.60 19.82 17.60
N THR A 9 17.96 19.47 18.84
CA THR A 9 17.17 18.63 19.75
C THR A 9 16.05 19.42 20.43
N TYR A 10 16.24 20.70 20.69
CA TYR A 10 15.28 21.58 21.34
C TYR A 10 15.09 22.85 20.48
N PRO A 11 14.21 22.83 19.47
CA PRO A 11 13.97 24.02 18.66
C PRO A 11 13.42 25.17 19.51
N GLY A 12 13.93 26.38 19.25
CA GLY A 12 13.72 27.56 20.08
C GLY A 12 14.82 27.81 21.12
N LEU A 13 15.75 26.86 21.28
CA LEU A 13 16.97 27.08 22.05
C LEU A 13 17.97 27.85 21.18
N THR A 14 18.48 28.96 21.71
CA THR A 14 19.43 29.85 21.05
C THR A 14 20.83 29.68 21.61
N GLU A 15 21.84 30.18 20.89
CA GLU A 15 23.24 30.20 21.37
C GLU A 15 23.35 31.02 22.67
N ALA A 16 22.55 32.09 22.82
CA ALA A 16 22.52 32.92 24.03
C ALA A 16 22.01 32.15 25.26
N ASP A 17 21.02 31.27 25.09
CA ASP A 17 20.56 30.42 26.19
C ASP A 17 21.68 29.47 26.64
N LEU A 18 22.38 28.87 25.68
CA LEU A 18 23.46 27.91 25.94
C LEU A 18 24.72 28.57 26.53
N ALA A 19 24.97 29.85 26.20
CA ALA A 19 26.08 30.61 26.75
C ALA A 19 25.99 30.82 28.28
N THR A 20 24.80 30.64 28.87
CA THR A 20 24.62 30.66 30.33
C THR A 20 25.15 29.40 31.03
N LEU A 21 25.35 28.30 30.27
CA LEU A 21 25.85 27.03 30.78
C LEU A 21 27.37 26.94 30.68
N THR A 22 27.98 26.27 31.66
CA THR A 22 29.41 25.94 31.60
C THR A 22 29.65 24.80 30.62
N GLY A 23 30.15 25.11 29.42
CA GLY A 23 30.55 24.11 28.43
C GLY A 23 32.06 23.84 28.42
N GLN A 24 32.46 22.67 27.89
CA GLN A 24 33.85 22.34 27.61
C GLN A 24 34.15 22.51 26.12
N LEU A 25 35.11 23.37 25.79
CA LEU A 25 35.59 23.52 24.41
C LEU A 25 36.32 22.25 23.96
N ARG A 26 35.94 21.70 22.81
CA ARG A 26 36.62 20.57 22.18
C ARG A 26 37.02 20.90 20.75
N PHE A 27 38.07 20.23 20.29
CA PHE A 27 38.61 20.33 18.95
C PHE A 27 38.53 18.95 18.28
N SER A 28 37.96 18.89 17.08
CA SER A 28 38.03 17.67 16.26
C SER A 28 38.11 18.04 14.79
N ARG A 29 39.10 17.48 14.07
CA ARG A 29 39.31 17.68 12.63
C ARG A 29 39.32 19.16 12.22
N GLY A 30 40.00 20.01 13.00
CA GLY A 30 40.12 21.45 12.73
C GLY A 30 38.89 22.30 13.11
N ASN A 31 37.81 21.70 13.60
CA ASN A 31 36.63 22.43 14.07
C ASN A 31 36.59 22.50 15.61
N GLN A 32 36.31 23.69 16.13
CA GLN A 32 35.98 23.94 17.53
C GLN A 32 34.47 23.79 17.74
N TYR A 33 34.08 23.20 18.87
CA TYR A 33 32.68 23.19 19.31
C TYR A 33 32.59 23.08 20.84
N MET A 34 31.56 23.70 21.40
CA MET A 34 31.24 23.58 22.82
C MET A 34 30.46 22.29 23.09
N LEU A 35 30.91 21.53 24.10
CA LEU A 35 30.19 20.40 24.66
C LEU A 35 29.61 20.78 26.03
N TYR A 36 28.30 20.69 26.16
CA TYR A 36 27.58 20.87 27.41
C TYR A 36 27.24 19.51 28.03
N LYS A 37 27.13 19.43 29.36
CA LYS A 37 26.54 18.23 29.99
C LYS A 37 25.07 18.13 29.60
N THR A 38 24.60 16.92 29.32
CA THR A 38 23.21 16.71 28.91
C THR A 38 22.22 17.12 30.00
N SER A 39 22.54 16.85 31.27
CA SER A 39 21.75 17.26 32.45
C SER A 39 21.50 18.76 32.50
N ASP A 40 22.54 19.56 32.24
CA ASP A 40 22.50 21.01 32.39
C ASP A 40 21.65 21.65 31.28
N VAL A 41 21.74 21.10 30.06
CA VAL A 41 20.89 21.49 28.93
C VAL A 41 19.43 21.11 29.19
N GLU A 42 19.17 19.92 29.73
CA GLU A 42 17.81 19.46 30.07
C GLU A 42 17.19 20.32 31.18
N GLN A 43 17.97 20.72 32.19
CA GLN A 43 17.53 21.62 33.24
C GLN A 43 17.20 23.01 32.66
N LEU A 44 18.10 23.58 31.85
CA LEU A 44 17.85 24.87 31.17
C LEU A 44 16.58 24.84 30.32
N VAL A 45 16.38 23.76 29.55
CA VAL A 45 15.16 23.57 28.75
C VAL A 45 13.91 23.49 29.64
N ARG A 46 13.99 22.82 30.79
CA ARG A 46 12.89 22.75 31.76
C ARG A 46 12.54 24.13 32.31
N GLU A 47 13.54 24.88 32.78
CA GLU A 47 13.35 26.24 33.28
C GLU A 47 12.79 27.18 32.21
N LYS A 48 13.29 27.08 30.96
CA LYS A 48 12.80 27.89 29.85
C LYS A 48 11.36 27.52 29.46
N ARG A 49 10.98 26.25 29.50
CA ARG A 49 9.59 25.79 29.28
C ARG A 49 8.63 26.35 30.32
N GLU A 50 9.08 26.52 31.56
CA GLU A 50 8.26 27.12 32.63
C GLU A 50 8.10 28.63 32.46
N ARG A 51 9.12 29.33 31.95
CA ARG A 51 9.11 30.79 31.77
C ARG A 51 8.42 31.24 30.47
N ASP A 52 8.58 30.48 29.39
CA ASP A 52 8.12 30.84 28.05
C ASP A 52 7.14 29.79 27.50
N PRO A 53 5.81 30.06 27.51
CA PRO A 53 4.82 29.13 27.00
C PRO A 53 4.95 28.88 25.50
N ALA A 54 5.41 29.86 24.71
CA ALA A 54 5.62 29.69 23.28
C ALA A 54 6.78 28.71 23.01
N PHE A 55 7.85 28.79 23.79
CA PHE A 55 8.93 27.80 23.73
C PHE A 55 8.46 26.40 24.14
N ALA A 56 7.60 26.29 25.17
CA ALA A 56 7.00 25.02 25.56
C ALA A 56 6.15 24.40 24.43
N GLU A 57 5.30 25.19 23.78
CA GLU A 57 4.52 24.74 22.63
C GLU A 57 5.40 24.30 21.45
N GLN A 58 6.47 25.06 21.14
CA GLN A 58 7.44 24.69 20.09
C GLN A 58 8.14 23.37 20.40
N CYS A 59 8.53 23.16 21.67
CA CYS A 59 9.10 21.91 22.13
C CYS A 59 8.14 20.73 21.94
N ILE A 60 6.88 20.87 22.36
CA ILE A 60 5.85 19.84 22.22
C ILE A 60 5.59 19.55 20.73
N ALA A 61 5.51 20.59 19.89
CA ALA A 61 5.30 20.44 18.45
C ALA A 61 6.47 19.71 17.78
N ALA A 62 7.71 20.01 18.20
CA ALA A 62 8.89 19.34 17.68
C ALA A 62 9.01 17.88 18.11
N GLU A 63 8.65 17.58 19.36
CA GLU A 63 8.58 16.22 19.88
C GLU A 63 7.53 15.40 19.12
N LYS A 64 6.31 15.93 18.99
CA LYS A 64 5.26 15.33 18.14
C LYS A 64 5.75 15.09 16.71
N LYS A 65 6.46 16.06 16.11
CA LYS A 65 7.02 15.91 14.76
C LYS A 65 8.05 14.78 14.65
N ARG A 66 8.88 14.56 15.68
CA ARG A 66 9.80 13.42 15.74
C ARG A 66 9.05 12.11 15.89
N GLU A 67 8.09 12.07 16.80
CA GLU A 67 7.28 10.88 17.04
C GLU A 67 6.52 10.46 15.77
N ILE A 68 5.94 11.42 15.03
CA ILE A 68 5.31 11.18 13.73
C ILE A 68 6.32 10.63 12.71
N LYS A 69 7.56 11.14 12.71
CA LYS A 69 8.61 10.68 11.79
C LYS A 69 9.01 9.24 12.10
N ASP A 70 9.16 8.90 13.38
CA ASP A 70 9.55 7.57 13.82
C ASP A 70 8.42 6.56 13.57
N ALA A 71 7.17 6.93 13.88
CA ALA A 71 5.98 6.13 13.55
C ALA A 71 5.85 5.86 12.04
N ARG A 72 6.18 6.84 11.19
CA ARG A 72 6.24 6.65 9.72
C ARG A 72 7.35 5.69 9.30
N LEU A 73 8.51 5.75 9.96
CA LEU A 73 9.62 4.84 9.69
C LEU A 73 9.24 3.40 10.07
N ASP A 74 8.58 3.21 11.20
CA ASP A 74 8.13 1.89 11.65
C ASP A 74 7.02 1.32 10.77
N LEU A 75 6.07 2.16 10.33
CA LEU A 75 5.09 1.77 9.32
C LEU A 75 5.79 1.28 8.05
N LYS A 76 6.79 2.03 7.56
CA LYS A 76 7.56 1.64 6.37
C LYS A 76 8.28 0.30 6.56
N ARG A 77 8.97 0.11 7.71
CA ARG A 77 9.65 -1.15 8.03
C ARG A 77 8.67 -2.34 8.06
N ALA A 78 7.48 -2.13 8.60
CA ALA A 78 6.45 -3.16 8.65
C ALA A 78 5.91 -3.47 7.23
N GLU A 79 5.70 -2.47 6.38
CA GLU A 79 5.34 -2.68 4.97
C GLU A 79 6.44 -3.42 4.19
N ASP A 80 7.70 -3.01 4.35
CA ASP A 80 8.85 -3.66 3.71
C ASP A 80 8.96 -5.14 4.14
N LYS A 81 8.69 -5.44 5.42
CA LYS A 81 8.64 -6.82 5.94
C LYS A 81 7.52 -7.65 5.29
N ILE A 82 6.34 -7.07 5.08
CA ILE A 82 5.25 -7.75 4.34
C ILE A 82 5.70 -8.06 2.92
N THR A 83 6.24 -7.07 2.20
CA THR A 83 6.71 -7.26 0.82
C THR A 83 7.82 -8.31 0.74
N GLU A 84 8.73 -8.35 1.73
CA GLU A 84 9.75 -9.39 1.80
C GLU A 84 9.16 -10.79 1.99
N ILE A 85 8.18 -10.95 2.89
CA ILE A 85 7.50 -12.23 3.12
C ILE A 85 6.71 -12.65 1.87
N GLU A 86 5.99 -11.73 1.23
CA GLU A 86 5.26 -11.99 -0.01
C GLU A 86 6.19 -12.45 -1.13
N ARG A 87 7.34 -11.78 -1.31
CA ARG A 87 8.38 -12.19 -2.25
C ARG A 87 8.91 -13.60 -1.96
N ARG A 88 9.14 -13.92 -0.68
CA ARG A 88 9.57 -15.26 -0.25
C ARG A 88 8.51 -16.33 -0.55
N ILE A 89 7.22 -16.01 -0.55
CA ILE A 89 6.11 -16.93 -0.85
C ILE A 89 5.91 -17.12 -2.35
N GLU A 90 6.10 -16.06 -3.15
CA GLU A 90 5.88 -16.08 -4.59
C GLU A 90 6.99 -16.80 -5.34
N ASP A 91 8.25 -16.49 -5.00
CA ASP A 91 9.41 -17.11 -5.63
C ASP A 91 10.49 -17.43 -4.60
N PRO A 92 10.26 -18.46 -3.78
CA PRO A 92 11.28 -18.91 -2.85
C PRO A 92 12.52 -19.40 -3.59
N PRO A 93 13.73 -18.93 -3.19
CA PRO A 93 14.97 -19.40 -3.79
C PRO A 93 15.02 -20.93 -3.73
N LEU A 94 15.22 -21.55 -4.89
CA LEU A 94 15.54 -22.97 -4.96
C LEU A 94 17.02 -23.14 -4.59
N PRO A 95 17.35 -24.16 -3.80
CA PRO A 95 18.75 -24.55 -3.67
C PRO A 95 19.28 -24.96 -5.05
N GLU A 96 20.58 -24.69 -5.25
CA GLU A 96 21.26 -24.95 -6.52
C GLU A 96 21.27 -26.45 -6.82
N ASP A 97 21.27 -26.77 -8.12
CA ASP A 97 21.32 -28.17 -8.57
C ASP A 97 22.69 -28.77 -8.19
N GLY A 98 22.69 -30.00 -7.70
CA GLY A 98 23.89 -30.70 -7.20
C GLY A 98 24.16 -30.52 -5.69
N GLN A 99 23.41 -29.66 -4.99
CA GLN A 99 23.48 -29.61 -3.53
C GLN A 99 22.77 -30.83 -2.92
N GLN A 100 23.36 -31.40 -1.86
CA GLN A 100 22.70 -32.45 -1.08
C GLN A 100 21.89 -31.83 0.06
N MET A 101 20.68 -32.33 0.28
CA MET A 101 19.76 -31.84 1.30
C MET A 101 19.40 -32.92 2.30
N SER A 102 19.30 -32.50 3.56
CA SER A 102 18.73 -33.35 4.61
C SER A 102 17.25 -33.61 4.34
N ARG A 103 16.73 -34.70 4.91
CA ARG A 103 15.31 -35.09 4.81
C ARG A 103 14.37 -33.94 5.20
N THR A 104 14.67 -33.27 6.31
CA THR A 104 13.87 -32.16 6.83
C THR A 104 13.85 -31.00 5.84
N GLN A 105 14.98 -30.69 5.21
CA GLN A 105 15.05 -29.65 4.20
C GLN A 105 14.33 -30.08 2.91
N ALA A 106 14.47 -31.33 2.46
CA ALA A 106 13.78 -31.85 1.29
C ALA A 106 12.25 -31.70 1.42
N LYS A 107 11.69 -32.13 2.56
CA LYS A 107 10.25 -31.95 2.87
C LYS A 107 9.84 -30.48 2.83
N ARG A 108 10.63 -29.60 3.46
CA ARG A 108 10.31 -28.17 3.56
C ARG A 108 10.39 -27.45 2.21
N HIS A 109 11.40 -27.74 1.39
CA HIS A 109 11.64 -27.03 0.13
C HIS A 109 10.81 -27.59 -1.03
N TYR A 110 10.55 -28.89 -1.06
CA TYR A 110 9.87 -29.58 -2.16
C TYR A 110 8.44 -30.05 -1.83
N CYS A 111 7.95 -29.76 -0.62
CA CYS A 111 6.59 -30.08 -0.19
C CYS A 111 6.25 -31.58 -0.24
N LEU A 112 7.25 -32.41 0.06
CA LEU A 112 7.16 -33.87 0.06
C LEU A 112 6.86 -34.42 1.47
N THR A 113 6.20 -35.57 1.54
CA THR A 113 5.99 -36.30 2.80
C THR A 113 7.21 -37.15 3.16
N ASP A 114 7.18 -37.71 4.36
CA ASP A 114 8.26 -38.57 4.85
C ASP A 114 8.42 -39.86 4.04
N GLU A 115 7.31 -40.41 3.57
CA GLU A 115 7.21 -41.62 2.76
C GLU A 115 7.70 -41.36 1.34
N GLU A 116 7.34 -40.21 0.78
CA GLU A 116 7.75 -39.80 -0.55
C GLU A 116 9.25 -39.56 -0.64
N VAL A 117 9.83 -38.86 0.35
CA VAL A 117 11.29 -38.66 0.39
C VAL A 117 12.02 -39.99 0.57
N LYS A 118 11.47 -40.95 1.33
CA LYS A 118 12.03 -42.31 1.45
C LYS A 118 12.00 -43.08 0.12
N GLY A 119 11.03 -42.80 -0.75
CA GLY A 119 10.91 -43.44 -2.07
C GLY A 119 11.90 -42.90 -3.11
N ILE A 120 12.57 -41.77 -2.84
CA ILE A 120 13.57 -41.20 -3.74
C ILE A 120 14.94 -41.81 -3.40
N PRO A 121 15.70 -42.33 -4.39
CA PRO A 121 17.05 -42.83 -4.16
C PRO A 121 17.91 -41.77 -3.47
N SER A 122 18.47 -42.11 -2.31
CA SER A 122 19.42 -41.22 -1.62
C SER A 122 20.81 -41.37 -2.24
N ALA A 123 21.55 -40.28 -2.39
CA ALA A 123 22.95 -40.28 -2.85
C ALA A 123 23.94 -40.74 -1.74
N GLY A 124 23.56 -41.75 -0.96
CA GLY A 124 24.31 -42.28 0.18
C GLY A 124 23.97 -41.61 1.52
N ARG A 125 24.94 -41.60 2.45
CA ARG A 125 24.75 -41.09 3.83
C ARG A 125 24.48 -39.58 3.91
N HIS A 126 24.69 -38.85 2.82
CA HIS A 126 24.72 -37.39 2.83
C HIS A 126 23.40 -36.73 2.39
N GLY A 127 22.36 -37.51 2.11
CA GLY A 127 21.01 -37.02 1.86
C GLY A 127 20.56 -37.23 0.41
N TRP A 128 19.71 -36.33 -0.06
CA TRP A 128 19.11 -36.38 -1.41
C TRP A 128 19.63 -35.23 -2.26
N GLU A 129 19.90 -35.51 -3.52
CA GLU A 129 20.31 -34.50 -4.49
C GLU A 129 19.13 -33.59 -4.84
N THR A 130 19.37 -32.28 -4.91
CA THR A 130 18.36 -31.27 -5.22
C THR A 130 17.69 -31.48 -6.57
N ALA A 131 18.43 -31.98 -7.56
CA ALA A 131 17.93 -32.27 -8.90
C ALA A 131 16.87 -33.39 -8.88
N ASP A 132 17.14 -34.48 -8.16
CA ASP A 132 16.22 -35.61 -8.04
C ASP A 132 14.96 -35.24 -7.25
N LEU A 133 15.12 -34.49 -6.15
CA LEU A 133 14.00 -33.97 -5.38
C LEU A 133 13.11 -33.05 -6.22
N ARG A 134 13.71 -32.19 -7.05
CA ARG A 134 12.98 -31.29 -7.96
C ARG A 134 12.21 -32.10 -8.98
N ARG A 135 12.88 -33.01 -9.70
CA ARG A 135 12.27 -33.83 -10.74
C ARG A 135 11.12 -34.67 -10.19
N PHE A 136 11.31 -35.28 -9.03
CA PHE A 136 10.26 -36.06 -8.37
C PHE A 136 9.06 -35.17 -8.00
N ALA A 137 9.29 -34.00 -7.41
CA ALA A 137 8.23 -33.07 -7.04
C ALA A 137 7.47 -32.56 -8.28
N GLU A 138 8.17 -32.22 -9.36
CA GLU A 138 7.55 -31.81 -10.62
C GLU A 138 6.68 -32.91 -11.22
N ILE A 139 7.16 -34.16 -11.29
CA ILE A 139 6.35 -35.29 -11.76
C ILE A 139 5.10 -35.46 -10.90
N LYS A 140 5.27 -35.44 -9.57
CA LYS A 140 4.18 -35.64 -8.62
C LYS A 140 3.10 -34.56 -8.72
N PHE A 141 3.50 -33.32 -8.93
CA PHE A 141 2.57 -32.18 -8.95
C PHE A 141 2.14 -31.77 -10.37
N GLY A 142 2.37 -32.61 -11.39
CA GLY A 142 1.86 -32.35 -12.74
C GLY A 142 2.68 -31.32 -13.53
N GLY A 143 3.99 -31.31 -13.30
CA GLY A 143 4.97 -30.45 -13.97
C GLY A 143 5.49 -29.31 -13.08
N HIS A 144 6.32 -28.46 -13.70
CA HIS A 144 6.96 -27.33 -13.05
C HIS A 144 5.95 -26.35 -12.43
N ASP A 145 4.89 -26.02 -13.18
CA ASP A 145 3.87 -25.07 -12.72
C ASP A 145 3.07 -25.59 -11.53
N GLY A 146 2.69 -26.87 -11.55
CA GLY A 146 1.98 -27.47 -10.43
C GLY A 146 2.84 -27.59 -9.17
N PHE A 147 4.14 -27.87 -9.34
CA PHE A 147 5.10 -27.79 -8.24
C PHE A 147 5.20 -26.36 -7.67
N ARG A 148 5.33 -25.33 -8.53
CA ARG A 148 5.38 -23.91 -8.09
C ARG A 148 4.13 -23.52 -7.30
N VAL A 149 2.94 -23.88 -7.78
CA VAL A 149 1.68 -23.61 -7.08
C VAL A 149 1.68 -24.30 -5.71
N ARG A 150 2.01 -25.58 -5.66
CA ARG A 150 2.01 -26.34 -4.40
C ARG A 150 3.03 -25.79 -3.39
N ARG A 151 4.20 -25.38 -3.87
CA ARG A 151 5.25 -24.76 -3.05
C ARG A 151 4.81 -23.43 -2.48
N SER A 152 4.20 -22.57 -3.30
CA SER A 152 3.65 -21.30 -2.85
C SER A 152 2.54 -21.49 -1.80
N GLU A 153 1.69 -22.50 -1.94
CA GLU A 153 0.68 -22.85 -0.93
C GLU A 153 1.32 -23.29 0.40
N PHE A 154 2.31 -24.18 0.33
CA PHE A 154 3.02 -24.66 1.52
C PHE A 154 3.68 -23.51 2.25
N GLN A 155 4.35 -22.61 1.52
CA GLN A 155 5.01 -21.46 2.11
C GLN A 155 4.04 -20.43 2.66
N THR A 156 2.91 -20.21 1.99
CA THR A 156 1.82 -19.40 2.54
C THR A 156 1.39 -19.94 3.90
N ARG A 157 1.29 -21.27 4.07
CA ARG A 157 0.92 -21.90 5.34
C ARG A 157 1.99 -21.70 6.41
N THR A 158 3.26 -21.92 6.09
CA THR A 158 4.36 -21.77 7.06
C THR A 158 4.60 -20.32 7.45
N SER A 159 4.47 -19.40 6.50
CA SER A 159 4.69 -17.96 6.71
C SER A 159 3.43 -17.23 7.19
N ARG A 160 2.30 -17.92 7.34
CA ARG A 160 1.02 -17.32 7.75
C ARG A 160 1.13 -16.55 9.08
N ARG A 161 1.87 -17.12 10.04
CA ARG A 161 2.09 -16.49 11.35
C ARG A 161 2.91 -15.21 11.20
N GLU A 162 4.04 -15.28 10.48
CA GLU A 162 4.91 -14.11 10.24
C GLU A 162 4.17 -13.00 9.49
N LEU A 163 3.37 -13.36 8.47
CA LEU A 163 2.56 -12.42 7.71
C LEU A 163 1.49 -11.76 8.59
N LYS A 164 0.83 -12.54 9.46
CA LYS A 164 -0.15 -12.01 10.42
C LYS A 164 0.51 -11.01 11.39
N GLU A 165 1.65 -11.38 11.98
CA GLU A 165 2.41 -10.51 12.90
C GLU A 165 2.88 -9.22 12.20
N ALA A 166 3.28 -9.31 10.92
CA ALA A 166 3.65 -8.14 10.12
C ALA A 166 2.46 -7.22 9.83
N HIS A 167 1.28 -7.78 9.51
CA HIS A 167 0.04 -7.01 9.38
C HIS A 167 -0.37 -6.35 10.70
N GLU A 168 -0.34 -7.07 11.82
CA GLU A 168 -0.60 -6.50 13.15
C GLU A 168 0.40 -5.37 13.49
N SER A 169 1.65 -5.46 13.01
CA SER A 169 2.64 -4.38 13.14
C SER A 169 2.28 -3.14 12.31
N VAL A 170 1.79 -3.31 11.08
CA VAL A 170 1.30 -2.21 10.25
C VAL A 170 0.08 -1.55 10.91
N GLU A 171 -0.84 -2.34 11.45
CA GLU A 171 -2.03 -1.82 12.13
C GLU A 171 -1.66 -1.01 13.38
N ARG A 172 -0.73 -1.50 14.21
CA ARG A 172 -0.23 -0.76 15.38
C ARG A 172 0.44 0.55 14.99
N ALA A 173 1.34 0.54 13.99
CA ALA A 173 1.99 1.77 13.52
C ALA A 173 1.00 2.76 12.90
N THR A 174 -0.02 2.25 12.21
CA THR A 174 -1.11 3.07 11.65
C THR A 174 -1.96 3.69 12.75
N GLN A 175 -2.33 2.92 13.77
CA GLN A 175 -3.09 3.43 14.91
C GLN A 175 -2.31 4.49 15.68
N HIS A 176 -1.01 4.28 15.91
CA HIS A 176 -0.14 5.26 16.56
C HIS A 176 -0.10 6.59 15.78
N LEU A 177 -0.04 6.55 14.44
CA LEU A 177 -0.13 7.76 13.62
C LEU A 177 -1.49 8.47 13.76
N ILE A 178 -2.59 7.72 13.88
CA ILE A 178 -3.93 8.28 14.11
C ILE A 178 -3.99 8.96 15.48
N ASP A 179 -3.47 8.32 16.52
CA ASP A 179 -3.44 8.85 17.89
C ASP A 179 -2.60 10.14 17.98
N LEU A 180 -1.57 10.27 17.12
CA LEU A 180 -0.78 11.50 16.96
C LEU A 180 -1.48 12.60 16.15
N GLY A 181 -2.74 12.38 15.76
CA GLY A 181 -3.53 13.34 14.97
C GLY A 181 -3.04 13.46 13.52
N VAL A 182 -2.21 12.54 13.04
CA VAL A 182 -1.83 12.51 11.63
C VAL A 182 -3.03 12.01 10.85
N GLY A 183 -3.80 12.95 10.30
CA GLY A 183 -4.85 12.63 9.35
C GLY A 183 -4.28 11.77 8.23
N LEU A 184 -4.57 10.47 8.27
CA LEU A 184 -4.25 9.59 7.17
C LEU A 184 -5.04 10.13 5.99
N SER A 185 -4.34 10.71 5.02
CA SER A 185 -4.98 11.34 3.86
C SER A 185 -6.04 10.38 3.30
N LYS A 186 -7.16 10.90 2.79
CA LYS A 186 -8.21 10.08 2.14
C LYS A 186 -7.62 9.06 1.15
N LYS A 187 -6.47 9.39 0.54
CA LYS A 187 -5.68 8.53 -0.34
C LYS A 187 -5.08 7.30 0.35
N ALA A 188 -4.58 7.41 1.59
CA ALA A 188 -4.09 6.29 2.38
C ALA A 188 -5.22 5.36 2.83
N ALA A 189 -6.34 5.93 3.29
CA ALA A 189 -7.55 5.16 3.61
C ALA A 189 -8.10 4.41 2.39
N ALA A 190 -8.18 5.08 1.23
CA ALA A 190 -8.58 4.45 -0.03
C ALA A 190 -7.60 3.36 -0.48
N LYS A 191 -6.28 3.56 -0.28
CA LYS A 191 -5.26 2.53 -0.57
C LYS A 191 -5.43 1.30 0.33
N ARG A 192 -5.74 1.49 1.62
CA ARG A 192 -6.05 0.40 2.56
C ARG A 192 -7.29 -0.37 2.10
N ALA A 193 -8.41 0.32 1.86
CA ALA A 193 -9.64 -0.29 1.38
C ALA A 193 -9.43 -1.08 0.07
N LYS A 194 -8.61 -0.55 -0.85
CA LYS A 194 -8.25 -1.25 -2.10
C LYS A 194 -7.43 -2.52 -1.86
N ARG A 195 -6.45 -2.48 -0.94
CA ARG A 195 -5.62 -3.65 -0.58
C ARG A 195 -6.48 -4.74 0.07
N GLU A 196 -7.36 -4.36 0.99
CA GLU A 196 -8.26 -5.28 1.68
C GLU A 196 -9.27 -5.92 0.71
N ALA A 197 -9.85 -5.13 -0.20
CA ALA A 197 -10.69 -5.64 -1.28
C ALA A 197 -9.94 -6.62 -2.21
N ALA A 198 -8.68 -6.32 -2.56
CA ALA A 198 -7.85 -7.21 -3.38
C ALA A 198 -7.47 -8.51 -2.66
N ALA A 199 -7.19 -8.44 -1.35
CA ALA A 199 -6.92 -9.62 -0.52
C ALA A 199 -8.17 -10.52 -0.44
N ASN A 200 -9.35 -9.93 -0.19
CA ASN A 200 -10.62 -10.66 -0.16
C ASN A 200 -10.97 -11.26 -1.53
N ALA A 201 -10.76 -10.52 -2.63
CA ALA A 201 -10.96 -11.04 -3.98
C ALA A 201 -10.02 -12.20 -4.29
N SER A 202 -8.74 -12.11 -3.90
CA SER A 202 -7.76 -13.19 -4.09
C SER A 202 -8.10 -14.42 -3.25
N ALA A 203 -8.54 -14.23 -2.00
CA ALA A 203 -8.99 -15.31 -1.14
C ALA A 203 -10.21 -16.04 -1.75
N ASN A 204 -11.17 -15.27 -2.30
CA ASN A 204 -12.32 -15.84 -3.01
C ASN A 204 -11.91 -16.56 -4.30
N LYS A 205 -10.97 -16.01 -5.08
CA LYS A 205 -10.44 -16.69 -6.28
C LYS A 205 -9.78 -18.00 -5.91
N ARG A 206 -8.94 -18.02 -4.86
CA ARG A 206 -8.30 -19.26 -4.34
C ARG A 206 -9.33 -20.28 -3.87
N ARG A 207 -10.39 -19.86 -3.17
CA ARG A 207 -11.51 -20.75 -2.79
C ARG A 207 -12.17 -21.37 -4.02
N LYS A 208 -12.48 -20.58 -5.04
CA LYS A 208 -13.08 -21.06 -6.30
C LYS A 208 -12.17 -22.01 -7.07
N THR A 209 -10.88 -21.70 -7.20
CA THR A 209 -9.92 -22.58 -7.89
C THR A 209 -9.68 -23.86 -7.10
N SER A 210 -9.59 -23.81 -5.77
CA SER A 210 -9.48 -25.01 -4.93
C SER A 210 -10.73 -25.89 -5.02
N ALA A 211 -11.93 -25.30 -5.06
CA ALA A 211 -13.17 -26.05 -5.28
C ALA A 211 -13.22 -26.68 -6.68
N SER A 212 -12.72 -25.97 -7.70
CA SER A 212 -12.62 -26.49 -9.07
C SER A 212 -11.60 -27.63 -9.19
N TYR A 213 -10.44 -27.54 -8.52
CA TYR A 213 -9.42 -28.59 -8.54
C TYR A 213 -9.84 -29.84 -7.75
N VAL A 214 -10.53 -29.66 -6.62
CA VAL A 214 -11.16 -30.75 -5.88
C VAL A 214 -12.25 -31.40 -6.73
N ASN A 215 -13.10 -30.63 -7.40
CA ASN A 215 -14.11 -31.21 -8.29
C ASN A 215 -13.49 -31.90 -9.52
N GLN A 216 -12.41 -31.40 -10.10
CA GLN A 216 -11.71 -32.05 -11.22
C GLN A 216 -10.99 -33.34 -10.79
N THR A 217 -10.41 -33.40 -9.60
CA THR A 217 -9.79 -34.65 -9.09
C THR A 217 -10.83 -35.68 -8.63
N THR A 218 -11.98 -35.23 -8.12
CA THR A 218 -13.08 -36.14 -7.73
C THR A 218 -13.90 -36.62 -8.93
N THR A 219 -14.02 -35.82 -10.00
CA THR A 219 -14.70 -36.26 -11.25
C THR A 219 -13.78 -36.98 -12.22
N ALA A 220 -12.49 -36.66 -12.29
CA ALA A 220 -11.54 -37.43 -13.11
C ALA A 220 -11.26 -38.84 -12.54
N SER A 221 -11.50 -39.07 -11.24
CA SER A 221 -11.33 -40.39 -10.63
C SER A 221 -12.61 -41.25 -10.66
N THR A 222 -13.75 -40.75 -11.16
CA THR A 222 -15.01 -41.53 -11.19
C THR A 222 -15.93 -41.30 -12.39
N ALA A 223 -15.60 -40.43 -13.34
CA ALA A 223 -16.27 -40.38 -14.64
C ALA A 223 -15.45 -41.19 -15.66
N SER A 224 -15.49 -42.51 -15.51
CA SER A 224 -15.19 -43.41 -16.63
C SER A 224 -16.21 -43.14 -17.73
N PHE A 225 -15.87 -42.21 -18.63
CA PHE A 225 -16.50 -42.08 -19.94
C PHE A 225 -16.15 -43.34 -20.74
N SER A 226 -16.85 -44.44 -20.44
CA SER A 226 -16.77 -45.74 -21.12
C SER A 226 -18.04 -45.97 -21.94
N GLY A 227 -18.52 -44.93 -22.61
CA GLY A 227 -19.59 -45.02 -23.59
C GLY A 227 -19.02 -44.81 -25.00
N PRO A 228 -19.68 -45.34 -26.05
CA PRO A 228 -19.22 -45.21 -27.44
C PRO A 228 -19.06 -43.76 -27.92
N ASN A 229 -19.64 -42.78 -27.21
CA ASN A 229 -19.59 -41.35 -27.55
C ASN A 229 -18.64 -40.53 -26.66
N ALA A 230 -17.78 -41.17 -25.86
CA ALA A 230 -16.87 -40.52 -24.92
C ALA A 230 -15.96 -39.45 -25.56
N GLU A 231 -15.63 -39.59 -26.84
CA GLU A 231 -14.79 -38.63 -27.55
C GLU A 231 -15.56 -37.39 -28.01
N GLU A 232 -16.82 -37.54 -28.39
CA GLU A 232 -17.71 -36.43 -28.75
C GLU A 232 -18.05 -35.59 -27.52
N ASP A 233 -18.32 -36.23 -26.38
CA ASP A 233 -18.61 -35.53 -25.13
C ASP A 233 -17.40 -34.72 -24.62
N LYS A 234 -16.18 -35.25 -24.78
CA LYS A 234 -14.93 -34.51 -24.50
C LYS A 234 -14.78 -33.29 -25.41
N LYS A 235 -15.06 -33.44 -26.71
CA LYS A 235 -15.00 -32.33 -27.68
C LYS A 235 -16.03 -31.25 -27.34
N ALA A 236 -17.25 -31.64 -27.00
CA ALA A 236 -18.32 -30.72 -26.58
C ALA A 236 -17.95 -29.96 -25.29
N TYR A 237 -17.38 -30.65 -24.30
CA TYR A 237 -16.93 -30.03 -23.05
C TYR A 237 -15.83 -28.98 -23.29
N VAL A 238 -14.81 -29.31 -24.09
CA VAL A 238 -13.73 -28.38 -24.43
C VAL A 238 -14.27 -27.17 -25.21
N GLN A 239 -15.22 -27.38 -26.11
CA GLN A 239 -15.84 -26.29 -26.87
C GLN A 239 -16.65 -25.34 -25.98
N ASN A 240 -17.42 -25.88 -25.03
CA ASN A 240 -18.15 -25.07 -24.05
C ASN A 240 -17.20 -24.26 -23.15
N ALA A 241 -16.12 -24.89 -22.66
CA ALA A 241 -15.11 -24.19 -21.86
C ALA A 241 -14.43 -23.04 -22.63
N ARG A 242 -14.16 -23.23 -23.94
CA ARG A 242 -13.64 -22.16 -24.81
C ARG A 242 -14.63 -21.01 -24.99
N LEU A 243 -15.93 -21.32 -25.10
CA LEU A 243 -16.99 -20.33 -25.29
C LEU A 243 -17.22 -19.51 -24.02
N GLU A 244 -17.16 -20.14 -22.85
CA GLU A 244 -17.19 -19.44 -21.55
C GLU A 244 -15.98 -18.53 -21.35
N LEU A 245 -14.78 -19.00 -21.71
CA LEU A 245 -13.56 -18.18 -21.64
C LEU A 245 -13.67 -16.93 -22.52
N LYS A 246 -14.19 -17.08 -23.75
CA LYS A 246 -14.42 -15.95 -24.66
C LYS A 246 -15.44 -14.95 -24.10
N ARG A 247 -16.54 -15.42 -23.51
CA ARG A 247 -17.52 -14.53 -22.83
C ARG A 247 -16.89 -13.77 -21.66
N ALA A 248 -16.06 -14.44 -20.85
CA ALA A 248 -15.38 -13.80 -19.73
C ALA A 248 -14.36 -12.75 -20.20
N GLU A 249 -13.64 -13.00 -21.31
CA GLU A 249 -12.73 -12.02 -21.92
C GLU A 249 -13.49 -10.79 -22.45
N GLU A 250 -14.64 -10.99 -23.09
CA GLU A 250 -15.52 -9.90 -23.55
C GLU A 250 -16.07 -9.07 -22.38
N GLU A 251 -16.49 -9.72 -21.28
CA GLU A 251 -16.95 -9.04 -20.07
C GLU A 251 -15.82 -8.22 -19.41
N ILE A 252 -14.61 -8.79 -19.30
CA ILE A 252 -13.43 -8.07 -18.81
C ILE A 252 -13.10 -6.88 -19.71
N ALA A 253 -13.22 -7.03 -21.03
CA ALA A 253 -13.02 -5.92 -21.97
C ALA A 253 -14.07 -4.81 -21.78
N GLN A 254 -15.33 -5.16 -21.56
CA GLN A 254 -16.38 -4.18 -21.23
C GLN A 254 -16.14 -3.48 -19.89
N ILE A 255 -15.72 -4.21 -18.85
CA ILE A 255 -15.40 -3.64 -17.53
C ILE A 255 -14.18 -2.72 -17.65
N LYS A 256 -13.13 -3.12 -18.36
CA LYS A 256 -11.96 -2.27 -18.62
C LYS A 256 -12.39 -0.98 -19.32
N LYS A 257 -13.22 -1.07 -20.36
CA LYS A 257 -13.78 0.11 -21.06
C LYS A 257 -14.52 1.05 -20.10
N ARG A 258 -15.31 0.51 -19.17
CA ARG A 258 -16.04 1.30 -18.14
C ARG A 258 -15.10 1.94 -17.09
N ILE A 259 -14.01 1.28 -16.70
CA ILE A 259 -13.09 1.78 -15.65
C ILE A 259 -12.14 2.86 -16.18
N THR A 260 -11.73 2.79 -17.45
CA THR A 260 -10.79 3.78 -18.02
C THR A 260 -11.40 5.15 -18.27
N GLU A 261 -12.73 5.28 -18.32
CA GLU A 261 -13.38 6.57 -18.52
C GLU A 261 -13.70 7.20 -17.15
N PRO A 262 -13.04 8.31 -16.76
CA PRO A 262 -13.44 9.02 -15.56
C PRO A 262 -14.92 9.43 -15.69
N PRO A 263 -15.73 9.22 -14.63
CA PRO A 263 -17.15 9.56 -14.67
C PRO A 263 -17.29 11.02 -15.09
N LEU A 264 -18.23 11.27 -16.01
CA LEU A 264 -18.60 12.64 -16.33
C LEU A 264 -19.19 13.27 -15.06
N PRO A 265 -18.92 14.57 -14.80
CA PRO A 265 -19.64 15.27 -13.76
C PRO A 265 -21.15 15.21 -14.05
N PRO A 266 -22.00 15.13 -13.02
CA PRO A 266 -23.45 15.12 -13.20
C PRO A 266 -23.92 16.33 -14.02
N ASP A 267 -24.98 16.13 -14.81
CA ASP A 267 -25.61 17.20 -15.56
C ASP A 267 -26.13 18.28 -14.59
N GLY A 268 -25.96 19.55 -14.95
CA GLY A 268 -26.34 20.70 -14.11
C GLY A 268 -25.27 21.16 -13.11
N GLN A 269 -24.11 20.51 -13.05
CA GLN A 269 -22.99 20.99 -12.25
C GLN A 269 -22.24 22.13 -12.97
N HIS A 270 -21.82 23.13 -12.21
CA HIS A 270 -20.95 24.18 -12.71
C HIS A 270 -19.47 23.79 -12.57
N ILE A 271 -18.70 23.95 -13.65
CA ILE A 271 -17.27 23.63 -13.68
C ILE A 271 -16.42 24.78 -14.23
N SER A 272 -15.17 24.86 -13.79
CA SER A 272 -14.23 25.89 -14.23
C SER A 272 -13.80 25.70 -15.69
N LYS A 273 -13.32 26.77 -16.34
CA LYS A 273 -12.76 26.71 -17.72
C LYS A 273 -11.71 25.60 -17.86
N THR A 274 -10.82 25.47 -16.87
CA THR A 274 -9.78 24.42 -16.84
C THR A 274 -10.37 23.01 -16.76
N GLN A 275 -11.41 22.82 -15.94
CA GLN A 275 -12.12 21.55 -15.86
C GLN A 275 -12.85 21.24 -17.16
N ALA A 276 -13.51 22.23 -17.77
CA ALA A 276 -14.20 22.09 -19.05
C ALA A 276 -13.26 21.61 -20.17
N ARG A 277 -12.09 22.24 -20.31
CA ARG A 277 -11.04 21.81 -21.26
C ARG A 277 -10.61 20.37 -21.04
N LYS A 278 -10.38 20.00 -19.77
CA LYS A 278 -9.85 18.68 -19.42
C LYS A 278 -10.89 17.57 -19.58
N ILE A 279 -12.15 17.85 -19.23
CA ILE A 279 -13.23 16.85 -19.21
C ILE A 279 -13.85 16.69 -20.60
N PHE A 280 -14.10 17.81 -21.29
CA PHE A 280 -14.83 17.86 -22.56
C PHE A 280 -13.92 18.01 -23.79
N CYS A 281 -12.60 18.20 -23.59
CA CYS A 281 -11.61 18.29 -24.66
C CYS A 281 -11.82 19.46 -25.64
N LEU A 282 -12.40 20.55 -25.14
CA LEU A 282 -12.68 21.77 -25.89
C LEU A 282 -11.49 22.75 -25.84
N THR A 283 -11.29 23.52 -26.91
CA THR A 283 -10.29 24.62 -26.95
C THR A 283 -10.79 25.86 -26.22
N ASP A 284 -9.90 26.82 -25.99
CA ASP A 284 -10.31 28.11 -25.40
C ASP A 284 -11.22 28.89 -26.35
N GLU A 285 -11.04 28.77 -27.67
CA GLU A 285 -11.95 29.40 -28.64
C GLU A 285 -13.34 28.76 -28.61
N GLU A 286 -13.40 27.42 -28.56
CA GLU A 286 -14.67 26.67 -28.48
C GLU A 286 -15.43 26.99 -27.19
N LEU A 287 -14.71 27.14 -26.08
CA LEU A 287 -15.29 27.53 -24.79
C LEU A 287 -15.76 28.99 -24.75
N ASN A 288 -15.27 29.86 -25.64
CA ASN A 288 -15.75 31.23 -25.73
C ASN A 288 -17.06 31.33 -26.53
N VAL A 289 -17.38 30.32 -27.35
CA VAL A 289 -18.68 30.23 -28.05
C VAL A 289 -19.81 29.87 -27.09
N ILE A 290 -19.48 29.15 -26.01
CA ILE A 290 -20.44 28.76 -24.97
C ILE A 290 -20.47 29.86 -23.93
N THR A 291 -21.59 30.57 -23.80
CA THR A 291 -21.74 31.66 -22.83
C THR A 291 -21.62 31.09 -21.40
N PRO A 292 -20.59 31.44 -20.62
CA PRO A 292 -20.51 30.98 -19.24
C PRO A 292 -21.59 31.67 -18.41
N SER A 293 -22.08 30.99 -17.38
CA SER A 293 -22.84 31.66 -16.32
C SER A 293 -21.91 32.66 -15.64
N ALA A 294 -22.35 33.92 -15.56
CA ALA A 294 -21.55 35.04 -15.06
C ALA A 294 -20.97 34.80 -13.65
N THR A 295 -21.65 33.98 -12.84
CA THR A 295 -21.29 33.73 -11.44
C THR A 295 -20.66 32.35 -11.19
N PHE A 296 -20.94 31.36 -12.04
CA PHE A 296 -20.64 29.97 -11.70
C PHE A 296 -19.81 29.21 -12.76
N GLY A 297 -19.45 29.83 -13.88
CA GLY A 297 -18.66 29.17 -14.93
C GLY A 297 -19.54 28.34 -15.88
N TYR A 298 -19.06 27.20 -16.36
CA TYR A 298 -19.73 26.44 -17.42
C TYR A 298 -20.65 25.35 -16.86
N LEU A 299 -21.88 25.30 -17.36
CA LEU A 299 -22.82 24.23 -17.01
C LEU A 299 -22.47 22.95 -17.77
N THR A 300 -22.38 21.82 -17.06
CA THR A 300 -21.96 20.54 -17.66
C THR A 300 -22.88 20.04 -18.76
N SER A 301 -24.19 20.34 -18.68
CA SER A 301 -25.17 20.00 -19.72
C SER A 301 -24.86 20.72 -21.04
N ASP A 302 -24.53 22.01 -20.98
CA ASP A 302 -24.31 22.84 -22.17
C ASP A 302 -23.00 22.46 -22.86
N LEU A 303 -21.96 22.21 -22.06
CA LEU A 303 -20.69 21.68 -22.55
C LEU A 303 -20.85 20.31 -23.21
N ARG A 304 -21.71 19.46 -22.65
CA ARG A 304 -21.98 18.12 -23.18
C ARG A 304 -22.73 18.21 -24.51
N ILE A 305 -23.80 18.97 -24.58
CA ILE A 305 -24.58 19.17 -25.80
C ILE A 305 -23.68 19.75 -26.90
N TYR A 306 -22.88 20.78 -26.58
CA TYR A 306 -21.95 21.36 -27.53
C TYR A 306 -20.92 20.34 -28.03
N ALA A 307 -20.31 19.57 -27.13
CA ALA A 307 -19.32 18.56 -27.49
C ALA A 307 -19.94 17.42 -28.34
N GLU A 308 -21.15 16.96 -28.01
CA GLU A 308 -21.86 15.95 -28.78
C GLU A 308 -22.17 16.47 -30.20
N ILE A 309 -22.66 17.70 -30.36
CA ILE A 309 -22.86 18.29 -31.70
C ILE A 309 -21.54 18.40 -32.45
N LYS A 310 -20.50 18.94 -31.81
CA LYS A 310 -19.21 19.21 -32.44
C LYS A 310 -18.50 17.95 -32.92
N PHE A 311 -18.62 16.86 -32.17
CA PHE A 311 -17.90 15.62 -32.47
C PHE A 311 -18.74 14.58 -33.21
N GLY A 312 -19.96 14.90 -33.64
CA GLY A 312 -20.80 13.98 -34.42
C GLY A 312 -21.56 12.96 -33.57
N GLY A 313 -22.10 13.40 -32.44
CA GLY A 313 -22.88 12.62 -31.48
C GLY A 313 -22.09 12.11 -30.28
N VAL A 314 -22.77 11.32 -29.44
CA VAL A 314 -22.23 10.75 -28.20
C VAL A 314 -20.97 9.91 -28.45
N ASP A 315 -20.96 9.11 -29.52
CA ASP A 315 -19.83 8.23 -29.83
C ASP A 315 -18.60 9.00 -30.31
N GLY A 316 -18.80 10.07 -31.07
CA GLY A 316 -17.72 10.94 -31.50
C GLY A 316 -17.09 11.71 -30.34
N PHE A 317 -17.91 12.21 -29.41
CA PHE A 317 -17.44 12.81 -28.16
C PHE A 317 -16.62 11.82 -27.33
N ARG A 318 -17.14 10.60 -27.12
CA ARG A 318 -16.42 9.52 -26.40
C ARG A 318 -15.07 9.20 -27.05
N LEU A 319 -15.04 9.05 -28.38
CA LEU A 319 -13.81 8.75 -29.10
C LEU A 319 -12.77 9.87 -28.96
N ARG A 320 -13.19 11.13 -29.05
CA ARG A 320 -12.31 12.30 -28.87
C ARG A 320 -11.74 12.36 -27.46
N ARG A 321 -12.59 12.15 -26.45
CA ARG A 321 -12.21 12.14 -25.03
C ARG A 321 -11.18 11.05 -24.72
N SER A 322 -11.40 9.84 -25.23
CA SER A 322 -10.46 8.72 -25.10
C SER A 322 -9.08 9.03 -25.69
N LYS A 323 -9.04 9.63 -26.90
CA LYS A 323 -7.78 10.07 -27.53
C LYS A 323 -7.06 11.13 -26.71
N TYR A 324 -7.80 12.11 -26.16
CA TYR A 324 -7.21 13.16 -25.34
C TYR A 324 -6.62 12.62 -24.03
N GLN A 325 -7.34 11.73 -23.34
CA GLN A 325 -6.85 11.10 -22.10
C GLN A 325 -5.63 10.22 -22.33
N SER A 326 -5.60 9.48 -23.45
CA SER A 326 -4.45 8.68 -23.86
C SER A 326 -3.21 9.56 -24.08
N ARG A 327 -3.38 10.70 -24.77
CA ARG A 327 -2.30 11.68 -24.99
C ARG A 327 -1.85 12.36 -23.70
N ALA A 328 -2.79 12.74 -22.83
CA ALA A 328 -2.48 13.35 -21.54
C ALA A 328 -1.70 12.40 -20.64
N SER A 329 -2.06 11.12 -20.62
CA SER A 329 -1.36 10.07 -19.86
C SER A 329 0.04 9.80 -20.42
N ALA A 330 0.19 9.76 -21.75
CA ALA A 330 1.51 9.64 -22.39
C ALA A 330 2.43 10.84 -22.11
N LYS A 331 1.86 12.05 -21.97
CA LYS A 331 2.62 13.26 -21.61
C LYS A 331 3.01 13.26 -20.12
N ALA A 332 2.15 12.77 -19.23
CA ALA A 332 2.43 12.67 -17.80
C ALA A 332 3.51 11.61 -17.44
N GLY A 333 3.71 10.60 -18.30
CA GLY A 333 4.76 9.58 -18.13
C GLY A 333 6.17 10.04 -18.51
N ARG A 334 6.33 11.23 -19.12
CA ARG A 334 7.66 11.81 -19.37
C ARG A 334 8.09 12.57 -18.11
N ASN A 335 9.04 11.98 -17.40
CA ASN A 335 9.70 12.51 -16.20
C ASN A 335 9.90 14.04 -16.31
N PRO A 336 9.20 14.88 -15.52
CA PRO A 336 9.44 16.31 -15.57
C PRO A 336 10.87 16.57 -15.08
N LYS A 337 11.70 17.23 -15.89
CA LYS A 337 12.99 17.77 -15.43
C LYS A 337 12.73 18.60 -14.16
N PRO A 338 13.50 18.41 -13.08
CA PRO A 338 13.33 19.23 -11.88
C PRO A 338 13.58 20.70 -12.24
N ASN A 339 12.57 21.53 -12.01
CA ASN A 339 12.64 22.97 -12.22
C ASN A 339 13.53 23.60 -11.12
N PRO A 340 14.61 24.32 -11.44
CA PRO A 340 15.42 25.00 -10.43
C PRO A 340 14.78 26.34 -10.06
N ASN A 341 14.62 26.57 -8.75
CA ASN A 341 14.37 27.85 -8.09
C ASN A 341 13.11 28.65 -8.45
N LEU A 342 12.20 28.75 -7.47
CA LEU A 342 11.35 29.93 -7.29
C LEU A 342 11.69 30.54 -5.93
N THR A 343 12.23 31.75 -5.98
CA THR A 343 12.40 32.68 -4.86
C THR A 343 11.06 32.90 -4.14
N PRO A 344 11.02 32.87 -2.79
CA PRO A 344 9.80 33.13 -2.05
C PRO A 344 9.46 34.64 -2.06
N ASP A 345 8.18 34.92 -2.35
CA ASP A 345 7.53 36.24 -2.31
C ASP A 345 7.37 36.70 -0.84
N PRO A 346 7.76 37.94 -0.46
CA PRO A 346 7.89 38.33 0.95
C PRO A 346 6.64 39.00 1.58
N ASN A 347 5.42 38.72 1.12
CA ASN A 347 4.22 39.37 1.70
C ASN A 347 3.21 38.37 2.30
N PRO A 348 3.27 38.09 3.62
CA PRO A 348 2.18 37.44 4.32
C PRO A 348 1.06 38.44 4.64
N HIS A 349 -0.10 38.26 4.01
CA HIS A 349 -1.36 38.88 4.41
C HIS A 349 -1.76 38.39 5.81
N PRO A 350 -2.10 39.27 6.77
CA PRO A 350 -2.64 38.85 8.07
C PRO A 350 -4.11 38.44 7.92
N ASP A 351 -4.43 37.24 8.42
CA ASP A 351 -5.77 36.64 8.46
C ASP A 351 -6.55 37.16 9.69
N PRO A 352 -7.84 37.56 9.58
CA PRO A 352 -8.56 38.13 10.70
C PRO A 352 -9.35 37.10 11.53
N ASN A 353 -9.20 37.24 12.85
CA ASN A 353 -10.08 36.84 13.97
C ASN A 353 -10.37 35.34 14.25
N PRO A 354 -9.96 34.83 15.44
CA PRO A 354 -10.46 33.57 15.96
C PRO A 354 -11.86 33.72 16.59
N HIS A 355 -12.77 32.83 16.19
CA HIS A 355 -14.06 32.60 16.82
C HIS A 355 -13.87 32.10 18.28
N PRO A 356 -14.67 32.56 19.26
CA PRO A 356 -14.61 32.04 20.63
C PRO A 356 -15.25 30.65 20.72
N ASP A 357 -14.53 29.74 21.38
CA ASP A 357 -14.89 28.35 21.61
C ASP A 357 -15.95 28.20 22.73
N PRO A 358 -16.95 27.30 22.60
CA PRO A 358 -17.93 27.06 23.65
C PRO A 358 -17.45 26.04 24.71
N ASN A 359 -17.26 26.56 25.92
CA ASN A 359 -17.41 25.96 27.25
C ASN A 359 -17.71 24.43 27.35
N PRO A 360 -16.80 23.59 27.91
CA PRO A 360 -17.10 22.20 28.24
C PRO A 360 -17.62 22.05 29.69
N ASN A 361 -18.93 21.83 29.82
CA ASN A 361 -19.56 21.46 31.09
C ASN A 361 -19.52 19.93 31.29
N ARG A 362 -18.76 19.50 32.30
CA ARG A 362 -18.96 18.37 33.24
C ARG A 362 -19.63 17.08 32.73
N SER A 363 -19.00 15.93 32.99
CA SER A 363 -19.48 15.03 34.05
C SER A 363 -18.48 13.90 34.36
N SER A 364 -18.23 13.76 35.66
CA SER A 364 -17.50 12.68 36.30
C SER A 364 -18.36 11.42 36.32
N ARG A 365 -17.84 10.30 35.81
CA ARG A 365 -18.34 8.96 36.17
C ARG A 365 -17.20 8.03 36.53
N ARG A 366 -16.75 8.23 37.77
CA ARG A 366 -15.95 7.31 38.56
C ARG A 366 -16.80 6.05 38.81
N ARG A 367 -16.45 4.91 38.22
CA ARG A 367 -16.95 3.61 38.70
C ARG A 367 -15.79 2.64 38.80
N ALA A 368 -15.41 2.41 40.05
CA ALA A 368 -14.62 1.29 40.47
C ALA A 368 -15.26 -0.02 40.00
N GLN A 369 -14.46 -0.96 39.52
CA GLN A 369 -14.70 -2.38 39.73
C GLN A 369 -13.38 -3.15 39.69
N THR A 370 -12.95 -3.47 40.91
CA THR A 370 -12.09 -4.55 41.35
C THR A 370 -12.43 -5.92 40.75
N ARG A 371 -11.42 -6.82 40.78
CA ARG A 371 -11.38 -8.28 40.50
C ARG A 371 -10.64 -8.55 39.18
N SER A 372 -9.57 -9.35 39.11
CA SER A 372 -9.27 -10.55 39.89
C SER A 372 -7.80 -10.93 39.71
N ALA A 373 -7.07 -11.02 40.83
CA ALA A 373 -5.83 -11.78 40.95
C ALA A 373 -6.15 -13.07 41.71
N ALA A 374 -6.11 -14.22 41.03
CA ALA A 374 -5.94 -15.55 41.63
C ALA A 374 -5.88 -16.60 40.53
N ARG A 375 -4.67 -17.07 40.19
CA ARG A 375 -4.40 -18.49 39.90
C ARG A 375 -2.90 -18.73 39.77
N ARG A 376 -2.31 -19.16 40.89
CA ARG A 376 -1.11 -19.98 40.97
C ARG A 376 -1.52 -21.33 41.55
N SER A 377 -0.72 -22.34 41.22
CA SER A 377 -0.58 -23.69 41.80
C SER A 377 -1.75 -24.67 41.66
N SER A 378 -1.58 -25.61 40.73
CA SER A 378 -1.57 -27.05 41.00
C SER A 378 -0.67 -27.73 39.97
#